data_AF-A0A7J8D9Q1-F1
#
_entry.id   AF-A0A7J8D9Q1-F1
#
_cell.length_a   1.000
_cell.length_b   1.000
_cell.length_c   1.000
_cell.angle_alpha   90.00
_cell.angle_beta   90.00
_cell.angle_gamma   90.00
#
_symmetry.space_group_name_H-M   'P 1'
#
loop_
_entity.id
_entity.type
_entity.pdbx_description
1 polymer ?
#
loop_
_entity_poly.entity_id
_entity_poly.type
_entity_poly.pdbx_seq_one_letter_code
_entity_poly.pdbx_strand_id
1 'polypeptide(L)'
;MLTAISCILPMALVSHSVAKLILVNFHWQVAEILDRYKSNSAQLLVEARVQPNPLKHVPTAHPPHHCAVCMQFVRKENLLSLACQHQFCRSCWEQHCSVLVKDGVGVGVSCMAQDCPLRTPEDFVFPLLPNEELRDKYRRYLFRDYVESHYQLQLCPGADCPMVIQVQEPRARRVQCNRCNEVFW
;
A
#
# COMPACT_ATOMS: atom_id res chain seq x y z
N MET A 1 5.56 -3.63 -14.54
CA MET A 1 4.58 -3.34 -13.46
C MET A 1 3.12 -3.42 -13.93
N LEU A 2 2.67 -2.65 -14.93
CA LEU A 2 1.27 -2.68 -15.38
C LEU A 2 0.78 -4.07 -15.86
N THR A 3 1.63 -4.82 -16.55
CA THR A 3 1.37 -6.20 -16.99
C THR A 3 1.16 -7.16 -15.82
N ALA A 4 1.91 -7.00 -14.72
CA ALA A 4 1.76 -7.81 -13.52
C ALA A 4 0.43 -7.52 -12.81
N ILE A 5 0.04 -6.23 -12.75
CA ILE A 5 -1.26 -5.81 -12.20
C ILE A 5 -2.41 -6.43 -13.01
N SER A 6 -2.34 -6.38 -14.34
CA SER A 6 -3.38 -6.97 -15.21
C SER A 6 -3.52 -8.50 -15.07
N CYS A 7 -2.47 -9.21 -14.65
CA CYS A 7 -2.57 -10.65 -14.39
C CYS A 7 -3.29 -10.99 -13.07
N ILE A 8 -3.22 -10.11 -12.06
CA ILE A 8 -3.77 -10.37 -10.73
C ILE A 8 -5.22 -9.91 -10.62
N LEU A 9 -5.60 -8.82 -11.30
CA LEU A 9 -6.94 -8.23 -11.23
C LEU A 9 -8.09 -9.21 -11.52
N PRO A 10 -8.04 -10.04 -12.58
CA PRO A 10 -9.15 -10.94 -12.91
C PRO A 10 -9.30 -12.09 -11.91
N MET A 11 -8.21 -12.45 -11.22
CA MET A 11 -8.15 -13.64 -10.38
C MET A 11 -8.68 -13.39 -8.96
N ALA A 12 -8.42 -12.20 -8.41
CA ALA A 12 -8.67 -11.93 -7.00
C ALA A 12 -9.91 -11.07 -6.71
N LEU A 13 -10.63 -10.57 -7.73
CA LEU A 13 -11.73 -9.62 -7.57
C LEU A 13 -11.36 -8.42 -6.67
N VAL A 14 -10.09 -8.01 -6.73
CA VAL A 14 -9.53 -6.92 -5.92
C VAL A 14 -9.42 -5.64 -6.74
N SER A 15 -9.36 -4.49 -6.08
CA SER A 15 -9.06 -3.22 -6.76
C SER A 15 -7.60 -3.18 -7.24
N HIS A 16 -7.30 -2.25 -8.16
CA HIS A 16 -5.93 -1.99 -8.61
C HIS A 16 -4.98 -1.69 -7.44
N SER A 17 -5.45 -0.91 -6.47
CA SER A 17 -4.66 -0.52 -5.30
C SER A 17 -4.36 -1.71 -4.39
N VAL A 18 -5.34 -2.61 -4.19
CA VAL A 18 -5.10 -3.86 -3.43
C VAL A 18 -4.16 -4.81 -4.19
N ALA A 19 -4.29 -4.94 -5.51
CA ALA A 19 -3.38 -5.76 -6.32
C ALA A 19 -1.92 -5.29 -6.20
N LYS A 20 -1.68 -3.97 -6.16
CA LYS A 20 -0.34 -3.41 -5.91
C LYS A 20 0.21 -3.79 -4.54
N LEU A 21 -0.61 -3.76 -3.49
CA LEU A 21 -0.19 -4.19 -2.14
C LEU A 21 0.24 -5.67 -2.12
N ILE A 22 -0.50 -6.53 -2.81
CA ILE A 22 -0.13 -7.96 -2.96
C ILE A 22 1.21 -8.09 -3.70
N LEU A 23 1.36 -7.41 -4.83
CA LEU A 23 2.60 -7.44 -5.62
C LEU A 23 3.81 -7.01 -4.80
N VAL A 24 3.71 -5.89 -4.08
CA VAL A 24 4.79 -5.40 -3.22
C VAL A 24 5.14 -6.41 -2.14
N ASN A 25 4.14 -7.05 -1.51
CA ASN A 25 4.38 -8.02 -0.44
C ASN A 25 5.14 -9.27 -0.93
N PHE A 26 4.87 -9.71 -2.16
CA PHE A 26 5.49 -10.90 -2.77
C PHE A 26 6.58 -10.53 -3.78
N HIS A 27 7.20 -9.36 -3.60
CA HIS A 27 8.34 -8.90 -4.38
C HIS A 27 8.14 -8.95 -5.91
N TRP A 28 6.91 -8.76 -6.37
CA TRP A 28 6.51 -8.79 -7.79
C TRP A 28 6.73 -10.16 -8.47
N GLN A 29 6.85 -11.25 -7.72
CA GLN A 29 6.96 -12.62 -8.24
C GLN A 29 5.60 -13.18 -8.66
N VAL A 30 5.10 -12.73 -9.82
CA VAL A 30 3.74 -13.04 -10.30
C VAL A 30 3.45 -14.55 -10.36
N ALA A 31 4.40 -15.38 -10.81
CA ALA A 31 4.19 -16.82 -10.89
C ALA A 31 3.93 -17.46 -9.51
N GLU A 32 4.70 -17.05 -8.49
CA GLU A 32 4.51 -17.50 -7.10
C GLU A 32 3.16 -17.04 -6.55
N ILE A 33 2.80 -15.77 -6.78
CA ILE A 33 1.50 -15.22 -6.36
C ILE A 33 0.36 -16.05 -6.95
N LEU A 34 0.42 -16.37 -8.24
CA LEU A 34 -0.62 -17.15 -8.93
C LEU A 34 -0.72 -18.58 -8.40
N ASP A 35 0.40 -19.24 -8.13
CA ASP A 35 0.43 -20.60 -7.60
C ASP A 35 -0.13 -20.66 -6.16
N ARG A 36 0.31 -19.75 -5.29
CA ARG A 36 -0.21 -19.60 -3.94
C ARG A 36 -1.68 -19.23 -3.92
N TYR A 37 -2.14 -18.36 -4.84
CA TYR A 37 -3.54 -17.98 -4.92
C TYR A 37 -4.45 -19.17 -5.25
N LYS A 38 -4.03 -20.03 -6.20
CA LYS A 38 -4.75 -21.27 -6.55
C LYS A 38 -4.79 -22.25 -5.38
N SER A 39 -3.74 -22.30 -4.57
CA SER A 39 -3.61 -23.23 -3.45
C SER A 39 -4.37 -22.77 -2.20
N ASN A 40 -4.17 -21.53 -1.78
CA ASN A 40 -4.82 -20.93 -0.60
C ASN A 40 -4.86 -19.39 -0.69
N SER A 41 -5.89 -18.87 -1.37
CA SER A 41 -6.07 -17.42 -1.56
C SER A 41 -6.25 -16.67 -0.24
N ALA A 42 -6.94 -17.25 0.75
CA ALA A 42 -7.18 -16.60 2.04
C ALA A 42 -5.88 -16.33 2.79
N GLN A 43 -4.99 -17.31 2.85
CA GLN A 43 -3.68 -17.17 3.49
C GLN A 43 -2.82 -16.12 2.77
N LEU A 44 -2.79 -16.14 1.43
CA LEU A 44 -2.07 -15.15 0.63
C LEU A 44 -2.51 -13.71 0.94
N LEU A 45 -3.82 -13.50 1.06
CA LEU A 45 -4.39 -12.18 1.37
C LEU A 45 -4.00 -11.72 2.78
N VAL A 46 -4.05 -12.63 3.76
CA VAL A 46 -3.60 -12.35 5.15
C VAL A 46 -2.11 -12.00 5.19
N GLU A 47 -1.26 -12.77 4.50
CA GLU A 47 0.18 -12.50 4.41
C GLU A 47 0.46 -11.15 3.76
N ALA A 48 -0.28 -10.80 2.70
CA ALA A 48 -0.22 -9.48 2.05
C ALA A 48 -0.85 -8.36 2.89
N ARG A 49 -1.43 -8.69 4.05
CA ARG A 49 -2.13 -7.75 4.94
C ARG A 49 -3.22 -6.96 4.21
N VAL A 50 -3.93 -7.65 3.34
CA VAL A 50 -5.09 -7.13 2.60
C VAL A 50 -6.27 -8.05 2.83
N GLN A 51 -7.47 -7.52 2.62
CA GLN A 51 -8.67 -8.33 2.53
C GLN A 51 -9.44 -7.91 1.28
N PRO A 52 -10.08 -8.87 0.60
CA PRO A 52 -11.05 -8.53 -0.44
C PRO A 52 -12.13 -7.66 0.20
N ASN A 53 -12.66 -6.72 -0.58
CA ASN A 53 -13.65 -5.76 -0.09
C ASN A 53 -14.77 -6.53 0.65
N PRO A 54 -15.14 -6.18 1.90
CA PRO A 54 -16.12 -6.94 2.63
C PRO A 54 -17.47 -6.78 1.95
N LEU A 55 -17.93 -7.84 1.29
CA LEU A 55 -19.36 -8.04 1.13
C LEU A 55 -19.88 -8.45 2.51
N LYS A 56 -20.29 -7.42 3.27
CA LYS A 56 -21.21 -7.40 4.42
C LYS A 56 -20.62 -6.80 5.69
N HIS A 57 -21.44 -5.90 6.23
CA HIS A 57 -21.29 -5.16 7.47
C HIS A 57 -21.39 -6.12 8.65
N VAL A 58 -20.32 -6.27 9.44
CA VAL A 58 -20.39 -6.82 10.80
C VAL A 58 -20.53 -5.64 11.75
N PRO A 59 -21.53 -5.62 12.65
CA PRO A 59 -21.65 -4.54 13.63
C PRO A 59 -20.46 -4.57 14.61
N THR A 60 -19.73 -3.47 14.71
CA THR A 60 -18.75 -3.23 15.77
C THR A 60 -19.45 -2.98 17.11
N ALA A 61 -18.82 -3.39 18.22
CA ALA A 61 -19.37 -3.34 19.58
C ALA A 61 -19.44 -1.94 20.22
N HIS A 62 -19.03 -0.88 19.50
CA HIS A 62 -19.08 0.49 20.01
C HIS A 62 -20.44 1.14 19.71
N PRO A 63 -20.95 2.00 20.60
CA PRO A 63 -22.15 2.77 20.32
C PRO A 63 -22.00 3.48 18.96
N PRO A 64 -23.01 3.44 18.07
CA PRO A 64 -22.92 3.78 16.65
C PRO A 64 -22.65 5.28 16.34
N HIS A 65 -22.08 6.01 17.28
CA HIS A 65 -22.03 7.45 17.30
C HIS A 65 -20.70 8.06 17.75
N HIS A 66 -19.65 7.29 18.08
CA HIS A 66 -18.37 7.86 18.51
C HIS A 66 -17.18 7.32 17.70
N CYS A 67 -16.22 8.19 17.40
CA CYS A 67 -14.93 7.79 16.85
C CYS A 67 -14.03 7.23 17.96
N ALA A 68 -13.48 6.02 17.79
CA ALA A 68 -12.64 5.37 18.80
C ALA A 68 -11.29 6.08 19.07
N VAL A 69 -10.87 7.02 18.21
CA VAL A 69 -9.61 7.75 18.35
C VAL A 69 -9.81 9.08 19.08
N CYS A 70 -10.73 9.93 18.61
CA CYS A 70 -10.92 11.27 19.17
C CYS A 70 -12.11 11.37 20.14
N MET A 71 -12.87 10.28 20.33
CA MET A 71 -14.07 10.18 21.16
C MET A 71 -15.22 11.14 20.78
N GLN A 72 -15.09 11.88 19.67
CA GLN A 72 -16.10 12.82 19.21
C GLN A 72 -17.34 12.10 18.69
N PHE A 73 -18.50 12.75 18.86
CA PHE A 73 -19.75 12.26 18.29
C PHE A 73 -19.75 12.41 16.76
N VAL A 74 -19.96 11.31 16.06
CA VAL A 74 -19.96 11.24 14.60
C VAL A 74 -21.08 10.32 14.15
N ARG A 75 -21.92 10.80 13.23
CA ARG A 75 -22.95 9.95 12.62
C ARG A 75 -22.30 8.76 11.93
N LYS A 76 -22.92 7.58 12.02
CA LYS A 76 -22.38 6.33 11.47
C LYS A 76 -22.02 6.46 9.99
N GLU A 77 -22.80 7.20 9.18
CA GLU A 77 -22.50 7.42 7.76
C GLU A 77 -21.21 8.21 7.49
N ASN A 78 -20.68 8.93 8.48
CA ASN A 78 -19.48 9.74 8.38
C ASN A 78 -18.24 9.04 8.93
N LEU A 79 -18.37 7.79 9.38
CA LEU A 79 -17.25 6.95 9.76
C LEU A 79 -16.72 6.22 8.52
N LEU A 80 -15.41 6.24 8.35
CA LEU A 80 -14.72 5.54 7.28
C LEU A 80 -14.06 4.27 7.86
N SER A 81 -14.10 3.20 7.09
CA SER A 81 -13.46 1.93 7.44
C SER A 81 -12.81 1.27 6.25
N LEU A 82 -11.74 0.53 6.53
CA LEU A 82 -11.16 -0.43 5.58
C LEU A 82 -11.92 -1.77 5.66
N ALA A 83 -11.38 -2.79 4.98
CA ALA A 83 -11.95 -4.13 4.99
C ALA A 83 -11.97 -4.80 6.39
N CYS A 84 -11.09 -4.38 7.30
CA CYS A 84 -11.09 -4.83 8.71
C CYS A 84 -12.26 -4.28 9.54
N GLN A 85 -13.07 -3.37 8.97
CA GLN A 85 -14.27 -2.80 9.58
C GLN A 85 -14.04 -1.95 10.84
N HIS A 86 -12.79 -1.66 11.20
CA HIS A 86 -12.48 -0.64 12.19
C HIS A 86 -12.89 0.74 11.65
N GLN A 87 -13.72 1.44 12.43
CA GLN A 87 -14.39 2.67 12.01
C GLN A 87 -13.80 3.89 12.72
N PHE A 88 -13.44 4.91 11.93
CA PHE A 88 -12.90 6.16 12.45
C PHE A 88 -13.46 7.33 11.66
N CYS A 89 -13.53 8.50 12.28
CA CYS A 89 -14.00 9.70 11.58
C CYS A 89 -13.00 10.15 10.51
N ARG A 90 -13.51 10.88 9.51
CA ARG A 90 -12.70 11.41 8.42
C ARG A 90 -11.50 12.24 8.91
N SER A 91 -11.69 13.12 9.89
CA SER A 91 -10.61 13.97 10.39
C SER A 91 -9.46 13.18 11.05
N CYS A 92 -9.76 12.09 11.76
CA CYS A 92 -8.73 11.19 12.29
C CYS A 92 -7.96 10.49 11.17
N TRP A 93 -8.66 10.02 10.13
CA TRP A 93 -8.03 9.44 8.95
C TRP A 93 -7.13 10.45 8.20
N GLU A 94 -7.60 11.67 7.98
CA GLU A 94 -6.84 12.75 7.33
C GLU A 94 -5.56 13.07 8.13
N GLN A 95 -5.66 13.20 9.46
CA GLN A 95 -4.52 13.45 10.32
C GLN A 95 -3.52 12.28 10.30
N HIS A 96 -4.01 11.05 10.46
CA HIS A 96 -3.19 9.84 10.45
C HIS A 96 -2.41 9.67 9.13
N CYS A 97 -3.11 9.74 8.00
CA CYS A 97 -2.49 9.67 6.68
C CYS A 97 -1.49 10.82 6.47
N SER A 98 -1.83 12.04 6.88
CA SER A 98 -0.94 13.19 6.73
C SER A 98 0.36 13.04 7.54
N VAL A 99 0.28 12.53 8.77
CA VAL A 99 1.47 12.28 9.62
C VAL A 99 2.35 11.23 8.97
N LEU A 100 1.79 10.06 8.62
CA LEU A 100 2.57 8.97 8.03
C LEU A 100 3.23 9.37 6.69
N VAL A 101 2.51 10.12 5.85
CA VAL A 101 3.09 10.62 4.59
C VAL A 101 4.19 11.64 4.86
N LYS A 102 4.04 12.54 5.84
CA LYS A 102 5.13 13.46 6.23
C LYS A 102 6.37 12.71 6.73
N ASP A 103 6.16 11.58 7.38
CA ASP A 103 7.23 10.69 7.88
C ASP A 103 7.80 9.77 6.79
N GLY A 104 7.38 9.93 5.53
CA GLY A 104 7.97 9.20 4.39
C GLY A 104 7.36 7.84 4.10
N VAL A 105 6.18 7.54 4.65
CA VAL A 105 5.51 6.24 4.50
C VAL A 105 4.66 6.22 3.23
N GLY A 106 4.90 5.23 2.36
CA GLY A 106 4.09 4.93 1.17
C GLY A 106 3.15 3.74 1.39
N VAL A 107 3.55 2.55 0.95
CA VAL A 107 2.77 1.30 1.04
C VAL A 107 2.48 0.88 2.49
N GLY A 108 3.29 1.36 3.44
CA GLY A 108 3.20 1.01 4.86
C GLY A 108 2.03 1.65 5.62
N VAL A 109 1.26 2.56 5.02
CA VAL A 109 0.07 3.14 5.67
C VAL A 109 -0.90 2.01 6.02
N SER A 110 -1.34 1.98 7.28
CA SER A 110 -2.17 0.89 7.84
C SER A 110 -3.29 1.44 8.72
N CYS A 111 -4.20 0.54 9.11
CA CYS A 111 -5.31 0.82 10.00
C CYS A 111 -4.86 1.43 11.34
N MET A 112 -5.64 2.37 11.88
CA MET A 112 -5.38 2.99 13.20
C MET A 112 -5.73 2.09 14.39
N ALA A 113 -6.46 0.98 14.18
CA ALA A 113 -6.79 0.08 15.27
C ALA A 113 -5.54 -0.63 15.79
N GLN A 114 -5.45 -0.77 17.11
CA GLN A 114 -4.38 -1.51 17.75
C GLN A 114 -4.31 -2.94 17.20
N ASP A 115 -3.09 -3.41 16.92
CA ASP A 115 -2.80 -4.77 16.44
C ASP A 115 -3.49 -5.16 15.11
N CYS A 116 -4.03 -4.19 14.36
CA CYS A 116 -4.60 -4.44 13.05
C CYS A 116 -3.52 -4.35 11.96
N PRO A 117 -3.14 -5.47 11.31
CA PRO A 117 -2.06 -5.43 10.32
C PRO A 117 -2.48 -4.85 8.97
N LEU A 118 -3.79 -4.60 8.77
CA LEU A 118 -4.35 -4.30 7.45
C LEU A 118 -3.76 -3.02 6.86
N ARG A 119 -3.17 -3.14 5.67
CA ARG A 119 -2.66 -2.02 4.89
C ARG A 119 -3.79 -1.24 4.24
N THR A 120 -3.58 0.05 4.11
CA THR A 120 -4.52 0.98 3.49
C THR A 120 -4.21 1.08 1.99
N PRO A 121 -5.15 0.71 1.11
CA PRO A 121 -5.00 0.90 -0.33
C PRO A 121 -4.79 2.38 -0.71
N GLU A 122 -3.96 2.65 -1.72
CA GLU A 122 -3.62 4.03 -2.13
C GLU A 122 -4.85 4.87 -2.52
N ASP A 123 -5.89 4.26 -3.09
CA ASP A 123 -7.17 4.89 -3.45
C ASP A 123 -8.00 5.32 -2.22
N PHE A 124 -7.79 4.68 -1.06
CA PHE A 124 -8.34 5.14 0.21
C PHE A 124 -7.54 6.31 0.80
N VAL A 125 -6.20 6.32 0.64
CA VAL A 125 -5.33 7.38 1.20
C VAL A 125 -5.44 8.69 0.42
N PHE A 126 -5.43 8.65 -0.93
CA PHE A 126 -5.38 9.87 -1.75
C PHE A 126 -6.45 10.92 -1.42
N PRO A 127 -7.74 10.56 -1.23
CA PRO A 127 -8.80 11.52 -0.89
C PRO A 127 -8.68 12.14 0.51
N LEU A 128 -7.85 11.57 1.39
CA LEU A 128 -7.63 12.01 2.77
C LEU A 128 -6.43 12.96 2.91
N LEU A 129 -5.65 13.15 1.84
CA LEU A 129 -4.51 14.06 1.86
C LEU A 129 -4.99 15.48 1.52
N PRO A 130 -4.70 16.49 2.36
CA PRO A 130 -5.35 17.80 2.28
C PRO A 130 -4.87 18.68 1.11
N ASN A 131 -3.66 18.47 0.60
CA ASN A 131 -3.06 19.33 -0.44
C ASN A 131 -2.24 18.52 -1.47
N GLU A 132 -1.96 19.13 -2.63
CA GLU A 132 -1.19 18.47 -3.70
C GLU A 132 0.25 18.14 -3.27
N GLU A 133 0.87 18.95 -2.43
CA GLU A 133 2.24 18.69 -1.94
C GLU A 133 2.35 17.34 -1.22
N LEU A 134 1.40 17.03 -0.33
CA LEU A 134 1.35 15.73 0.34
C LEU A 134 0.97 14.60 -0.62
N ARG A 135 0.09 14.85 -1.59
CA ARG A 135 -0.24 13.85 -2.63
C ARG A 135 0.98 13.52 -3.48
N ASP A 136 1.80 14.50 -3.83
CA ASP A 136 3.04 14.31 -4.59
C ASP A 136 4.13 13.61 -3.77
N LYS A 137 4.26 13.93 -2.47
CA LYS A 137 5.10 13.16 -1.53
C LYS A 137 4.65 11.70 -1.50
N TYR A 138 3.35 11.45 -1.32
CA TYR A 138 2.81 10.09 -1.27
C TYR A 138 3.03 9.31 -2.58
N ARG A 139 2.79 9.93 -3.74
CA ARG A 139 3.11 9.34 -5.06
C ARG A 139 4.58 8.91 -5.16
N ARG A 140 5.50 9.76 -4.69
CA ARG A 140 6.95 9.45 -4.68
C ARG A 140 7.29 8.29 -3.76
N TYR A 141 6.72 8.25 -2.55
CA TYR A 141 6.97 7.14 -1.61
C TYR A 141 6.38 5.82 -2.10
N LEU A 142 5.18 5.84 -2.67
CA LEU A 142 4.60 4.67 -3.33
C LEU A 142 5.50 4.17 -4.47
N PHE A 143 5.96 5.07 -5.35
CA PHE A 143 6.86 4.70 -6.43
C PHE A 143 8.16 4.08 -5.90
N ARG A 144 8.77 4.68 -4.88
CA ARG A 144 9.96 4.14 -4.22
C ARG A 144 9.70 2.72 -3.72
N ASP A 145 8.66 2.54 -2.92
CA ASP A 145 8.32 1.24 -2.32
C ASP A 145 7.99 0.19 -3.41
N TYR A 146 7.39 0.59 -4.53
CA TYR A 146 7.13 -0.28 -5.69
C TYR A 146 8.41 -0.73 -6.40
N VAL A 147 9.37 0.18 -6.58
CA VAL A 147 10.65 -0.15 -7.21
C VAL A 147 11.50 -1.00 -6.28
N GLU A 148 11.67 -0.59 -5.02
CA GLU A 148 12.51 -1.27 -4.03
C GLU A 148 12.00 -2.66 -3.66
N SER A 149 10.69 -2.91 -3.75
CA SER A 149 10.14 -4.25 -3.54
C SER A 149 10.32 -5.18 -4.74
N HIS A 150 10.58 -4.66 -5.94
CA HIS A 150 10.66 -5.46 -7.16
C HIS A 150 12.01 -6.19 -7.24
N TYR A 151 11.96 -7.52 -7.34
CA TYR A 151 13.13 -8.41 -7.39
C TYR A 151 14.14 -8.19 -8.55
N GLN A 152 13.87 -7.25 -9.45
CA GLN A 152 14.69 -6.95 -10.64
C GLN A 152 14.95 -5.46 -10.81
N LEU A 153 14.42 -4.60 -9.93
CA LEU A 153 14.58 -3.16 -10.05
C LEU A 153 15.31 -2.61 -8.84
N GLN A 154 16.10 -1.57 -9.07
CA GLN A 154 16.80 -0.84 -8.02
C GLN A 154 16.80 0.64 -8.34
N LEU A 155 16.56 1.48 -7.34
CA LEU A 155 16.73 2.92 -7.48
C LEU A 155 18.22 3.27 -7.51
N CYS A 156 18.59 4.25 -8.33
CA CYS A 156 19.91 4.86 -8.25
C CYS A 156 20.07 5.56 -6.89
N PRO A 157 21.17 5.32 -6.14
CA PRO A 157 21.40 5.97 -4.84
C PRO A 157 21.89 7.41 -4.97
N GLY A 158 22.19 7.89 -6.18
CA GLY A 158 22.64 9.26 -6.43
C GLY A 158 21.58 10.28 -6.02
N ALA A 159 22.01 11.38 -5.39
CA ALA A 159 21.13 12.43 -4.91
C ALA A 159 20.21 12.96 -6.03
N ASP A 160 18.90 12.98 -5.75
CA ASP A 160 17.83 13.43 -6.65
C ASP A 160 17.86 12.76 -8.05
N CYS A 161 18.46 11.57 -8.17
CA CYS A 161 18.54 10.83 -9.42
C CYS A 161 17.33 9.91 -9.59
N PRO A 162 16.42 10.16 -10.54
CA PRO A 162 15.20 9.37 -10.69
C PRO A 162 15.42 8.07 -11.49
N MET A 163 16.68 7.68 -11.72
CA MET A 163 16.99 6.51 -12.52
C MET A 163 16.62 5.22 -11.77
N VAL A 164 15.88 4.37 -12.46
CA VAL A 164 15.62 2.98 -12.05
C VAL A 164 16.48 2.07 -12.92
N ILE A 165 17.24 1.20 -12.28
CA ILE A 165 18.03 0.18 -12.95
C ILE A 165 17.24 -1.13 -12.95
N GLN A 166 17.21 -1.80 -14.09
CA GLN A 166 16.66 -3.14 -14.21
C GLN A 166 17.78 -4.16 -14.41
N VAL A 167 17.74 -5.25 -13.65
CA VAL A 167 18.66 -6.39 -13.78
C VAL A 167 17.91 -7.62 -14.28
N GLN A 168 18.61 -8.49 -15.01
CA GLN A 168 18.04 -9.77 -15.44
C GLN A 168 17.99 -10.77 -14.27
N GLU A 169 19.06 -10.79 -13.45
CA GLU A 169 19.19 -11.65 -12.28
C GLU A 169 19.54 -10.81 -11.03
N PRO A 170 18.92 -11.08 -9.86
CA PRO A 170 19.19 -10.38 -8.60
C PRO A 170 20.52 -10.85 -8.00
N ARG A 171 21.63 -10.39 -8.58
CA ARG A 171 22.99 -10.65 -8.10
C ARG A 171 23.75 -9.34 -7.96
N ALA A 172 24.59 -9.25 -6.94
CA ALA A 172 25.47 -8.11 -6.74
C ALA A 172 26.38 -7.91 -7.97
N ARG A 173 26.27 -6.75 -8.61
CA ARG A 173 26.99 -6.42 -9.84
C ARG A 173 27.28 -4.93 -9.83
N ARG A 174 28.52 -4.57 -10.18
CA ARG A 174 28.87 -3.16 -10.35
C ARG A 174 28.03 -2.55 -11.47
N VAL A 175 27.23 -1.55 -11.14
CA VAL A 175 26.44 -0.73 -12.06
C VAL A 175 26.92 0.71 -11.98
N GLN A 176 26.97 1.39 -13.12
CA GLN A 176 27.16 2.84 -13.17
C GLN A 176 25.90 3.47 -13.74
N CYS A 177 25.34 4.43 -13.01
CA CYS A 177 24.20 5.20 -13.48
C CYS A 177 24.62 6.11 -14.65
N ASN A 178 23.95 5.97 -15.80
CA ASN A 178 24.25 6.78 -16.98
C ASN A 178 23.84 8.26 -16.87
N ARG A 179 23.06 8.62 -15.84
CA ARG A 179 22.60 10.01 -15.62
C ARG A 179 23.48 10.79 -14.66
N CYS A 180 23.82 10.20 -13.51
CA CYS A 180 24.58 10.89 -12.46
C CYS A 180 25.98 10.31 -12.23
N ASN A 181 26.39 9.29 -13.00
CA ASN A 181 27.67 8.60 -12.90
C ASN A 181 27.94 7.89 -11.57
N GLU A 182 26.96 7.82 -10.67
CA GLU A 182 27.06 7.08 -9.41
C GLU A 182 27.34 5.60 -9.69
N VAL A 183 28.27 5.01 -8.92
CA VAL A 183 28.68 3.61 -9.06
C VAL A 183 28.28 2.85 -7.81
N PHE A 184 27.53 1.78 -7.98
CA PHE A 184 26.99 0.97 -6.89
C PHE A 184 26.94 -0.52 -7.26
N TRP A 185 26.54 -1.37 -6.32
CA TRP A 185 26.61 -2.83 -6.40
C TRP A 185 25.24 -3.50 -6.30
#